data_AF-A0A3C0TPI4-F1
#
_entry.id   AF-A0A3C0TPI4-F1
#
_cell.length_a   1.000
_cell.length_b   1.000
_cell.length_c   1.000
_cell.angle_alpha   90.00
_cell.angle_beta   90.00
_cell.angle_gamma   90.00
#
_symmetry.space_group_name_H-M   'P 1'
#
loop_
_entity.id
_entity.type
_entity.pdbx_description
1 polymer ?
#
loop_
_entity_poly.entity_id
_entity_poly.type
_entity_poly.pdbx_seq_one_letter_code
_entity_poly.pdbx_strand_id
1 'polypeptide(L)'
;MTKRPTWVTVVGIIGIILGCFGLLGAGQTILMPTIMEFQREMFSGFQKAFDNDPHWNQSNRGSTDKTEEFGREKKARPHAFPPKEFFAMFDRMLDMPAWFSTWALASGITALFVYGFYLYASIMLLLMKRPAVRLFTIALSVAIAFSLVKTGVAFASQSFMVFSMLAGGLFGIVVNTVLLIVIATSDKQAFAQHQPSPPPA
;
A
#
# COMPACT_ATOMS: atom_id res chain seq x y z
N MET A 1 -23.53 -26.71 24.49
CA MET A 1 -23.01 -25.85 23.39
C MET A 1 -22.17 -24.75 24.01
N THR A 2 -20.85 -24.78 23.85
CA THR A 2 -19.98 -23.71 24.33
C THR A 2 -20.17 -22.49 23.44
N LYS A 3 -20.49 -21.34 24.05
CA LYS A 3 -20.68 -20.07 23.34
C LYS A 3 -19.34 -19.68 22.71
N ARG A 4 -19.31 -19.46 21.39
CA ARG A 4 -18.10 -18.98 20.71
C ARG A 4 -17.69 -17.63 21.32
N PRO A 5 -16.42 -17.44 21.70
CA PRO A 5 -15.98 -16.14 22.21
C PRO A 5 -16.10 -15.08 21.11
N THR A 6 -16.78 -13.98 21.40
CA THR A 6 -17.02 -12.89 20.42
C THR A 6 -15.71 -12.32 19.85
N TRP A 7 -14.64 -12.27 20.66
CA TRP A 7 -13.34 -11.76 20.23
C TRP A 7 -12.75 -12.58 19.07
N VAL A 8 -12.94 -13.90 19.04
CA VAL A 8 -12.41 -14.78 17.98
C VAL A 8 -13.03 -14.39 16.64
N THR A 9 -14.33 -14.13 16.63
CA THR A 9 -15.07 -13.71 15.44
C THR A 9 -14.60 -12.34 14.95
N VAL A 10 -14.49 -11.36 15.87
CA VAL A 10 -14.05 -10.00 15.52
C VAL A 10 -12.62 -10.00 14.99
N VAL A 11 -11.68 -10.62 15.70
CA VAL A 11 -10.27 -10.71 15.30
C VAL A 11 -10.11 -11.46 13.98
N GLY A 12 -10.84 -12.56 13.79
CA GLY A 12 -10.80 -13.34 12.56
C GLY A 12 -11.32 -12.55 11.35
N ILE A 13 -12.42 -11.82 11.49
CA ILE A 13 -12.97 -10.97 10.41
C ILE A 13 -12.00 -9.83 10.06
N ILE A 14 -11.49 -9.11 11.06
CA ILE A 14 -10.52 -8.03 10.84
C ILE A 14 -9.26 -8.60 10.17
N GLY A 15 -8.75 -9.73 10.64
CA GLY A 15 -7.59 -10.41 10.04
C GLY A 15 -7.81 -10.78 8.58
N ILE A 16 -9.00 -11.25 8.21
CA ILE A 16 -9.35 -11.53 6.79
C ILE A 16 -9.33 -10.24 5.97
N ILE A 17 -9.95 -9.17 6.44
CA ILE A 17 -10.00 -7.88 5.74
C ILE A 17 -8.58 -7.34 5.52
N LEU A 18 -7.75 -7.34 6.57
CA LEU A 18 -6.37 -6.91 6.49
C LEU A 18 -5.52 -7.81 5.59
N GLY A 19 -5.75 -9.12 5.62
CA GLY A 19 -5.10 -10.08 4.72
C GLY A 19 -5.43 -9.79 3.26
N CYS A 20 -6.70 -9.53 2.94
CA CYS A 20 -7.12 -9.14 1.59
C CYS A 20 -6.48 -7.82 1.14
N PHE A 21 -6.48 -6.78 1.99
CA PHE A 21 -5.79 -5.52 1.66
C PHE A 21 -4.28 -5.70 1.50
N GLY A 22 -3.66 -6.55 2.33
CA GLY A 22 -2.25 -6.91 2.22
C GLY A 22 -1.93 -7.60 0.89
N LEU A 23 -2.78 -8.53 0.45
CA LEU A 23 -2.66 -9.20 -0.86
C LEU A 23 -2.83 -8.22 -2.03
N LEU A 24 -3.82 -7.33 -1.96
CA LEU A 24 -3.99 -6.27 -2.98
C LEU A 24 -2.78 -5.34 -3.02
N GLY A 25 -2.27 -4.92 -1.86
CA GLY A 25 -1.06 -4.11 -1.75
C GLY A 25 0.18 -4.82 -2.28
N ALA A 26 0.30 -6.14 -2.05
CA ALA A 26 1.36 -6.97 -2.63
C ALA A 26 1.27 -7.01 -4.16
N GLY A 27 0.07 -7.23 -4.71
CA GLY A 27 -0.19 -7.19 -6.14
C GLY A 27 0.16 -5.84 -6.76
N GLN A 28 -0.25 -4.74 -6.13
CA GLN A 28 0.12 -3.38 -6.55
C GLN A 28 1.64 -3.18 -6.53
N THR A 29 2.34 -3.72 -5.51
CA THR A 29 3.80 -3.62 -5.41
C THR A 29 4.49 -4.39 -6.56
N ILE A 30 3.98 -5.56 -6.94
CA ILE A 30 4.49 -6.36 -8.07
C ILE A 30 4.30 -5.62 -9.40
N LEU A 31 3.14 -4.99 -9.60
CA LEU A 31 2.81 -4.26 -10.83
C LEU A 31 3.45 -2.86 -10.90
N MET A 32 4.08 -2.40 -9.81
CA MET A 32 4.61 -1.05 -9.71
C MET A 32 5.62 -0.71 -10.82
N PRO A 33 6.60 -1.57 -11.19
CA PRO A 33 7.52 -1.26 -12.29
C PRO A 33 6.79 -1.02 -13.62
N THR A 34 5.83 -1.88 -13.95
CA THR A 34 5.01 -1.75 -15.17
C THR A 34 4.15 -0.49 -15.15
N ILE A 35 3.55 -0.15 -14.00
CA ILE A 35 2.78 1.09 -13.84
C ILE A 35 3.67 2.31 -14.06
N MET A 36 4.91 2.28 -13.57
CA MET A 36 5.85 3.38 -13.78
C MET A 36 6.30 3.52 -15.22
N GLU A 37 6.60 2.41 -15.90
CA GLU A 37 6.93 2.42 -17.33
C GLU A 37 5.78 3.00 -18.15
N PHE A 38 4.56 2.55 -17.88
CA PHE A 38 3.35 3.07 -18.50
C PHE A 38 3.13 4.55 -18.22
N GLN A 39 3.36 5.00 -16.97
CA GLN A 39 3.32 6.43 -16.62
C GLN A 39 4.38 7.21 -17.42
N ARG A 40 5.63 6.77 -17.44
CA ARG A 40 6.71 7.44 -18.22
C ARG A 40 6.37 7.53 -19.69
N GLU A 41 5.83 6.46 -20.28
CA GLU A 41 5.43 6.43 -21.68
C GLU A 41 4.33 7.45 -21.96
N MET A 42 3.23 7.41 -21.19
CA MET A 42 2.14 8.38 -21.33
C MET A 42 2.62 9.82 -21.19
N PHE A 43 3.42 10.11 -20.17
CA PHE A 43 3.95 11.45 -19.92
C PHE A 43 4.87 11.93 -21.05
N SER A 44 5.74 11.05 -21.57
CA SER A 44 6.59 11.37 -22.72
C SER A 44 5.76 11.63 -24.00
N GLY A 45 4.66 10.90 -24.18
CA GLY A 45 3.72 11.09 -25.28
C GLY A 45 3.03 12.46 -25.21
N PHE A 46 2.55 12.84 -24.03
CA PHE A 46 2.01 14.18 -23.80
C PHE A 46 3.04 15.27 -24.05
N GLN A 47 4.26 15.14 -23.52
CA GLN A 47 5.31 16.13 -23.72
C GLN A 47 5.65 16.32 -25.20
N LYS A 48 5.79 15.23 -25.96
CA LYS A 48 6.01 15.30 -27.42
C LYS A 48 4.83 15.93 -28.15
N ALA A 49 3.59 15.62 -27.76
CA ALA A 49 2.40 16.23 -28.35
C ALA A 49 2.38 17.75 -28.11
N PHE A 50 2.82 18.22 -26.94
CA PHE A 50 2.91 19.64 -26.62
C PHE A 50 4.06 20.35 -27.33
N ASP A 51 5.23 19.74 -27.40
CA ASP A 51 6.39 20.35 -28.06
C ASP A 51 6.17 20.48 -29.58
N ASN A 52 5.30 19.65 -30.15
CA ASN A 52 4.89 19.71 -31.55
C ASN A 52 3.73 20.67 -31.83
N ASP A 53 3.06 21.26 -30.82
CA ASP A 53 1.98 22.24 -31.04
C ASP A 53 2.56 23.66 -31.23
N PRO A 54 2.48 24.26 -32.44
CA PRO A 54 3.06 25.58 -32.72
C PRO A 54 2.48 26.71 -31.86
N HIS A 55 1.22 26.58 -31.44
CA HIS A 55 0.54 27.63 -30.66
C HIS A 55 1.13 27.76 -29.24
N TRP A 56 1.72 26.69 -28.70
CA TRP A 56 2.34 26.70 -27.37
C TRP A 56 3.68 27.44 -27.35
N ASN A 57 4.50 27.28 -28.39
CA ASN A 57 5.80 27.96 -28.46
C ASN A 57 5.68 29.48 -28.62
N GLN A 58 4.54 29.98 -29.13
CA GLN A 58 4.32 31.41 -29.35
C GLN A 58 3.89 32.14 -28.07
N SER A 59 3.10 31.51 -27.19
CA SER A 59 2.59 32.14 -25.96
C SER A 59 3.67 32.40 -24.92
N ASN A 60 4.73 31.57 -24.90
CA ASN A 60 5.82 31.69 -23.93
C ASN A 60 6.91 32.71 -24.32
N ARG A 61 6.87 33.25 -25.54
CA ARG A 61 7.85 34.23 -26.05
C ARG A 61 7.46 35.70 -25.85
N GLY A 62 6.21 35.99 -25.45
CA GLY A 62 5.66 37.35 -25.49
C GLY A 62 5.45 38.09 -24.16
N SER A 63 5.75 37.50 -22.99
CA SER A 63 5.33 38.09 -21.70
C SER A 63 6.34 39.04 -21.03
N THR A 64 7.46 39.38 -21.68
CA THR A 64 8.51 40.19 -21.06
C THR A 64 8.33 41.70 -21.26
N ASP A 65 7.33 42.16 -22.03
CA ASP A 65 7.15 43.60 -22.24
C ASP A 65 5.92 44.14 -21.50
N LYS A 66 6.20 44.94 -20.47
CA LYS A 66 5.21 45.60 -19.62
C LYS A 66 4.69 46.83 -20.36
N THR A 67 3.43 46.82 -20.78
CA THR A 67 2.69 48.07 -20.93
C THR A 67 1.26 47.87 -20.48
N GLU A 68 0.87 48.68 -19.52
CA GLU A 68 -0.40 48.70 -18.80
C GLU A 68 -1.57 49.00 -19.75
N GLU A 69 -2.54 48.08 -19.88
CA GLU A 69 -3.88 48.44 -20.35
C GLU A 69 -4.92 48.00 -19.32
N PHE A 70 -5.31 48.97 -18.49
CA PHE A 70 -6.43 48.91 -17.57
C PHE A 70 -7.74 48.88 -18.38
N GLY A 71 -8.54 47.81 -18.24
CA GLY A 71 -9.98 47.90 -18.52
C GLY A 71 -10.61 46.95 -19.54
N ARG A 72 -10.22 45.67 -19.59
CA ARG A 72 -11.01 44.67 -20.35
C ARG A 72 -11.39 43.44 -19.53
N GLU A 73 -12.67 43.09 -19.68
CA GLU A 73 -13.40 41.99 -19.06
C GLU A 73 -12.60 40.69 -18.96
N LYS A 74 -12.66 40.08 -17.76
CA LYS A 74 -12.16 38.73 -17.48
C LYS A 74 -12.98 37.68 -18.24
N LYS A 75 -12.74 37.52 -19.54
CA LYS A 75 -13.11 36.28 -20.24
C LYS A 75 -12.35 35.14 -19.56
N ALA A 76 -13.10 34.16 -19.05
CA ALA A 76 -12.57 32.97 -18.42
C ALA A 76 -11.47 32.37 -19.31
N ARG A 77 -10.22 32.45 -18.84
CA ARG A 77 -9.08 31.91 -19.59
C ARG A 77 -9.32 30.40 -19.71
N PRO A 78 -9.31 29.84 -20.94
CA PRO A 78 -9.42 28.40 -21.12
C PRO A 78 -8.32 27.73 -20.28
N HIS A 79 -8.72 26.68 -19.55
CA HIS A 79 -7.91 25.97 -18.55
C HIS A 79 -6.42 25.96 -18.90
N ALA A 80 -5.64 26.79 -18.20
CA ALA A 80 -4.21 26.79 -18.31
C ALA A 80 -3.72 25.42 -17.84
N PHE A 81 -3.21 24.64 -18.79
CA PHE A 81 -2.56 23.35 -18.54
C PHE A 81 -1.43 23.52 -17.52
N PRO A 82 -1.07 22.44 -16.78
CA PRO A 82 -0.04 22.51 -15.75
C PRO A 82 1.28 23.04 -16.33
N PRO A 83 1.98 23.92 -15.59
CA PRO A 83 3.21 24.54 -16.07
C PRO A 83 4.34 23.51 -16.23
N LYS A 84 5.37 23.83 -17.03
CA LYS A 84 6.52 22.93 -17.29
C LYS A 84 7.22 22.47 -16.01
N GLU A 85 7.19 23.28 -14.94
CA GLU A 85 7.73 22.88 -13.63
C GLU A 85 7.04 21.63 -13.06
N PHE A 86 5.75 21.41 -13.37
CA PHE A 86 5.01 20.23 -12.94
C PHE A 86 5.60 18.95 -13.54
N PHE A 87 5.93 18.96 -14.84
CA PHE A 87 6.56 17.81 -15.50
C PHE A 87 7.96 17.53 -14.94
N ALA A 88 8.76 18.58 -14.72
CA ALA A 88 10.08 18.42 -14.10
C ALA A 88 10.01 17.87 -12.66
N MET A 89 8.99 18.27 -11.88
CA MET A 89 8.73 17.71 -10.56
C MET A 89 8.32 16.24 -10.66
N PHE A 90 7.51 15.88 -11.66
CA PHE A 90 7.07 14.50 -11.88
C PHE A 90 8.22 13.58 -12.29
N ASP A 91 9.12 14.03 -13.18
CA ASP A 91 10.34 13.29 -13.54
C ASP A 91 11.21 13.02 -12.31
N ARG A 92 11.37 14.03 -11.44
CA ARG A 92 12.09 13.85 -10.17
C ARG A 92 11.40 12.87 -9.22
N MET A 93 10.07 12.78 -9.24
CA MET A 93 9.34 11.79 -8.43
C MET A 93 9.47 10.37 -8.97
N LEU A 94 9.58 10.23 -10.30
CA LEU A 94 9.74 8.95 -10.99
C LEU A 94 11.19 8.47 -11.07
N ASP A 95 12.16 9.31 -10.74
CA ASP A 95 13.56 8.94 -10.68
C ASP A 95 13.83 8.06 -9.46
N MET A 96 13.56 6.76 -9.61
CA MET A 96 13.82 5.75 -8.59
C MET A 96 15.09 4.98 -8.92
N PRO A 97 15.89 4.61 -7.90
CA PRO A 97 17.12 3.90 -8.14
C PRO A 97 16.83 2.51 -8.74
N ALA A 98 17.69 2.05 -9.65
CA ALA A 98 17.47 0.83 -10.42
C ALA A 98 17.24 -0.42 -9.55
N TRP A 99 17.86 -0.49 -8.36
CA TRP A 99 17.68 -1.59 -7.41
C TRP A 99 16.26 -1.67 -6.82
N PHE A 100 15.51 -0.55 -6.82
CA PHE A 100 14.18 -0.49 -6.24
C PHE A 100 13.18 -1.35 -7.00
N SER A 101 13.31 -1.45 -8.33
CA SER A 101 12.41 -2.30 -9.15
C SER A 101 12.55 -3.78 -8.76
N THR A 102 13.79 -4.28 -8.67
CA THR A 102 14.06 -5.66 -8.23
C THR A 102 13.58 -5.89 -6.80
N TRP A 103 13.78 -4.91 -5.91
CA TRP A 103 13.30 -4.99 -4.54
C TRP A 103 11.76 -4.97 -4.45
N ALA A 104 11.09 -4.13 -5.23
CA ALA A 104 9.62 -4.04 -5.27
C ALA A 104 9.02 -5.37 -5.73
N LEU A 105 9.58 -5.98 -6.79
CA LEU A 105 9.15 -7.30 -7.25
C LEU A 105 9.37 -8.38 -6.18
N ALA A 106 10.58 -8.46 -5.62
CA ALA A 106 10.92 -9.45 -4.60
C ALA A 106 10.04 -9.29 -3.35
N SER A 107 9.91 -8.06 -2.84
CA SER A 107 9.07 -7.76 -1.68
C SER A 107 7.59 -7.99 -1.97
N GLY A 108 7.11 -7.72 -3.17
CA GLY A 108 5.74 -8.03 -3.59
C GLY A 108 5.44 -9.52 -3.52
N ILE A 109 6.34 -10.36 -4.04
CA ILE A 109 6.21 -11.83 -3.96
C ILE A 109 6.26 -12.30 -2.51
N THR A 110 7.23 -11.84 -1.72
CA THR A 110 7.31 -12.17 -0.29
C THR A 110 6.03 -11.74 0.46
N ALA A 111 5.51 -10.56 0.14
CA ALA A 111 4.27 -10.04 0.71
C ALA A 111 3.08 -10.95 0.40
N LEU A 112 2.97 -11.49 -0.82
CA LEU A 112 1.92 -12.44 -1.16
C LEU A 112 1.96 -13.68 -0.25
N PHE A 113 3.15 -14.23 0.02
CA PHE A 113 3.28 -15.37 0.94
C PHE A 113 2.93 -14.98 2.38
N VAL A 114 3.42 -13.85 2.87
CA VAL A 114 3.16 -13.36 4.23
C VAL A 114 1.66 -13.11 4.44
N TYR A 115 1.02 -12.36 3.55
CA TYR A 115 -0.40 -12.03 3.68
C TYR A 115 -1.32 -13.20 3.32
N GLY A 116 -0.89 -14.10 2.43
CA GLY A 116 -1.58 -15.36 2.17
C GLY A 116 -1.58 -16.27 3.40
N PHE A 117 -0.43 -16.40 4.08
CA PHE A 117 -0.33 -17.13 5.35
C PHE A 117 -1.16 -16.46 6.46
N TYR A 118 -1.15 -15.13 6.53
CA TYR A 118 -1.96 -14.36 7.47
C TYR A 118 -3.47 -14.55 7.24
N LEU A 119 -3.93 -14.52 6.00
CA LEU A 119 -5.31 -14.80 5.62
C LEU A 119 -5.72 -16.23 5.99
N TYR A 120 -4.87 -17.21 5.69
CA TYR A 120 -5.08 -18.60 6.06
C TYR A 120 -5.19 -18.77 7.58
N ALA A 121 -4.30 -18.14 8.36
CA ALA A 121 -4.34 -18.19 9.81
C ALA A 121 -5.62 -17.54 10.37
N SER A 122 -6.09 -16.46 9.75
CA SER A 122 -7.35 -15.78 10.10
C SER A 122 -8.57 -16.68 9.89
N ILE A 123 -8.62 -17.41 8.77
CA ILE A 123 -9.66 -18.41 8.50
C ILE A 123 -9.59 -19.54 9.52
N MET A 124 -8.40 -20.07 9.82
CA MET A 124 -8.23 -21.12 10.83
C MET A 124 -8.66 -20.67 12.23
N LEU A 125 -8.50 -19.39 12.55
CA LEU A 125 -8.97 -18.78 13.80
C LEU A 125 -10.50 -18.81 13.88
N LEU A 126 -11.21 -18.45 12.80
CA LEU A 126 -12.67 -18.54 12.72
C LEU A 126 -13.21 -19.97 12.78
N LEU A 127 -12.43 -20.93 12.25
CA LEU A 127 -12.75 -22.36 12.34
C LEU A 127 -12.47 -22.96 13.74
N MET A 128 -11.98 -22.16 14.69
CA MET A 128 -11.67 -22.56 16.07
C MET A 128 -10.74 -23.79 16.18
N LYS A 129 -9.81 -23.97 15.24
CA LYS A 129 -8.86 -25.09 15.32
C LYS A 129 -7.84 -24.87 16.43
N ARG A 130 -7.43 -25.96 17.11
CA ARG A 130 -6.44 -25.93 18.21
C ARG A 130 -5.14 -25.16 17.89
N PRO A 131 -4.49 -25.33 16.72
CA PRO A 131 -3.27 -24.57 16.40
C PRO A 131 -3.54 -23.12 15.97
N ALA A 132 -4.80 -22.69 15.78
CA ALA A 132 -5.11 -21.43 15.12
C ALA A 132 -4.55 -20.21 15.85
N VAL A 133 -4.65 -20.16 17.18
CA VAL A 133 -4.10 -19.04 17.98
C VAL A 133 -2.60 -18.90 17.78
N ARG A 134 -1.86 -20.03 17.78
CA ARG A 134 -0.41 -20.03 17.57
C ARG A 134 -0.05 -19.60 16.14
N LEU A 135 -0.71 -20.18 15.14
CA LEU A 135 -0.49 -19.83 13.73
C LEU A 135 -0.78 -18.35 13.46
N PHE A 136 -1.89 -17.83 13.99
CA PHE A 136 -2.25 -16.43 13.83
C PHE A 136 -1.23 -15.50 14.51
N THR A 137 -0.79 -15.83 15.72
CA THR A 137 0.23 -15.04 16.43
C THR A 137 1.54 -14.99 15.62
N ILE A 138 1.99 -16.13 15.09
CA ILE A 138 3.20 -16.19 14.24
C ILE A 138 2.99 -15.37 12.97
N ALA A 139 1.87 -15.55 12.27
CA ALA A 139 1.58 -14.81 11.04
C ALA A 139 1.57 -13.29 11.26
N LEU A 140 0.97 -12.85 12.38
CA LEU A 140 0.90 -11.44 12.76
C LEU A 140 2.29 -10.87 13.06
N SER A 141 3.13 -11.59 13.81
CA SER A 141 4.51 -11.19 14.09
C SER A 141 5.35 -11.10 12.81
N VAL A 142 5.21 -12.06 11.90
CA VAL A 142 5.88 -12.04 10.59
C VAL A 142 5.41 -10.86 9.75
N ALA A 143 4.10 -10.56 9.72
CA ALA A 143 3.55 -9.42 8.99
C ALA A 143 4.06 -8.07 9.53
N ILE A 144 4.17 -7.92 10.86
CA ILE A 144 4.74 -6.72 11.50
C ILE A 144 6.22 -6.59 11.13
N ALA A 145 7.01 -7.66 11.30
CA ALA A 145 8.44 -7.64 10.98
C ALA A 145 8.69 -7.28 9.51
N PHE A 146 7.92 -7.88 8.60
CA PHE A 146 8.00 -7.59 7.18
C PHE A 146 7.62 -6.13 6.86
N SER A 147 6.60 -5.59 7.53
CA SER A 147 6.19 -4.19 7.38
C SER A 147 7.28 -3.22 7.85
N LEU A 148 7.99 -3.55 8.94
CA LEU A 148 9.14 -2.76 9.40
C LEU A 148 10.30 -2.78 8.40
N VAL A 149 10.61 -3.94 7.80
CA VAL A 149 11.61 -4.04 6.74
C VAL A 149 11.23 -3.17 5.53
N LYS A 150 9.97 -3.26 5.07
CA LYS A 150 9.47 -2.41 3.99
C LYS A 150 9.60 -0.92 4.32
N THR A 151 9.27 -0.54 5.56
CA THR A 151 9.38 0.83 6.06
C THR A 151 10.84 1.30 6.05
N GLY A 152 11.78 0.47 6.48
CA GLY A 152 13.22 0.79 6.46
C GLY A 152 13.75 1.01 5.03
N VAL A 153 13.39 0.13 4.10
CA VAL A 153 13.79 0.29 2.68
C VAL A 153 13.13 1.50 2.05
N ALA A 154 11.90 1.79 2.45
CA ALA A 154 11.17 2.97 2.01
C ALA A 154 11.87 4.28 2.43
N PHE A 155 12.41 4.35 3.64
CA PHE A 155 13.23 5.50 4.06
C PHE A 155 14.54 5.61 3.27
N ALA A 156 15.15 4.49 2.90
CA ALA A 156 16.40 4.48 2.14
C ALA A 156 16.26 4.96 0.70
N SER A 157 15.07 4.85 0.08
CA SER A 157 14.86 5.27 -1.31
C SER A 157 14.63 6.76 -1.51
N GLN A 158 14.36 7.52 -0.43
CA GLN A 158 14.11 8.98 -0.44
C GLN A 158 13.05 9.48 -1.45
N SER A 159 12.21 8.59 -2.01
CA SER A 159 11.21 8.96 -3.01
C SER A 159 9.90 9.42 -2.38
N PHE A 160 9.32 10.50 -2.91
CA PHE A 160 8.00 11.00 -2.48
C PHE A 160 6.90 9.94 -2.63
N MET A 161 6.92 9.16 -3.71
CA MET A 161 5.93 8.10 -3.95
C MET A 161 5.92 7.08 -2.80
N VAL A 162 7.10 6.80 -2.26
CA VAL A 162 7.30 5.83 -1.19
C VAL A 162 6.75 6.33 0.16
N PHE A 163 6.69 7.64 0.38
CA PHE A 163 6.02 8.20 1.58
C PHE A 163 4.52 7.89 1.63
N SER A 164 3.83 7.86 0.49
CA SER A 164 2.42 7.44 0.46
C SER A 164 2.24 5.97 0.88
N MET A 165 3.20 5.11 0.49
CA MET A 165 3.21 3.70 0.89
C MET A 165 3.51 3.53 2.38
N LEU A 166 4.34 4.40 2.95
CA LEU A 166 4.63 4.42 4.39
C LEU A 166 3.37 4.65 5.23
N ALA A 167 2.48 5.55 4.81
CA ALA A 167 1.23 5.81 5.54
C ALA A 167 0.37 4.54 5.66
N GLY A 168 0.22 3.79 4.57
CA GLY A 168 -0.48 2.50 4.57
C GLY A 168 0.22 1.44 5.42
N GLY A 169 1.55 1.38 5.36
CA GLY A 169 2.37 0.45 6.17
C GLY A 169 2.24 0.71 7.67
N LEU A 170 2.33 1.98 8.10
CA LEU A 170 2.20 2.39 9.50
C LEU A 170 0.81 2.08 10.05
N PHE A 171 -0.24 2.36 9.28
CA PHE A 171 -1.60 1.99 9.65
C PHE A 171 -1.72 0.47 9.87
N GLY A 172 -1.19 -0.33 8.95
CA GLY A 172 -1.16 -1.80 9.08
C GLY A 172 -0.41 -2.27 10.33
N ILE A 173 0.74 -1.66 10.64
CA ILE A 173 1.52 -1.99 11.85
C ILE A 173 0.69 -1.71 13.11
N VAL A 174 0.10 -0.52 13.23
CA VAL A 174 -0.70 -0.15 14.41
C VAL A 174 -1.85 -1.12 14.63
N VAL A 175 -2.62 -1.41 13.58
CA VAL A 175 -3.75 -2.34 13.69
C VAL A 175 -3.28 -3.75 14.04
N ASN A 176 -2.20 -4.24 13.44
CA ASN A 176 -1.64 -5.55 13.75
C ASN A 176 -1.13 -5.64 15.20
N THR A 177 -0.51 -4.58 15.71
CA THR A 177 -0.08 -4.52 17.12
C THR A 177 -1.29 -4.57 18.06
N VAL A 178 -2.37 -3.84 17.77
CA VAL A 178 -3.61 -3.89 18.57
C VAL A 178 -4.20 -5.31 18.57
N LEU A 179 -4.28 -5.96 17.40
CA LEU A 179 -4.75 -7.35 17.31
C LEU A 179 -3.87 -8.31 18.11
N LEU A 180 -2.55 -8.11 18.12
CA LEU A 180 -1.61 -8.93 18.87
C LEU A 180 -1.88 -8.82 20.38
N ILE A 181 -2.09 -7.60 20.87
CA ILE A 181 -2.44 -7.33 22.27
C ILE A 181 -3.75 -8.02 22.62
N VAL A 182 -4.81 -7.86 21.81
CA VAL A 182 -6.12 -8.48 22.05
C VAL A 182 -5.99 -10.00 22.17
N ILE A 183 -5.21 -10.65 21.31
CA ILE A 183 -4.99 -12.11 21.37
C ILE A 183 -4.16 -12.52 22.59
N ALA A 184 -3.17 -11.71 22.96
CA ALA A 184 -2.33 -11.96 24.12
C ALA A 184 -3.14 -11.90 25.42
N THR A 185 -4.07 -10.96 25.54
CA THR A 185 -4.90 -10.73 26.73
C THR A 185 -6.19 -11.55 26.76
N SER A 186 -6.63 -12.11 25.63
CA SER A 186 -7.87 -12.89 25.57
C SER A 186 -7.75 -14.28 26.21
N ASP A 187 -8.84 -14.74 26.82
CA ASP A 187 -8.92 -16.08 27.40
C ASP A 187 -8.88 -17.16 26.30
N LYS A 188 -7.93 -18.10 26.45
CA LYS A 188 -7.64 -19.19 25.50
C LYS A 188 -8.32 -20.50 25.90
N GLN A 189 -9.05 -20.56 27.04
CA GLN A 189 -9.73 -21.76 27.52
C GLN A 189 -10.73 -22.33 26.50
N ALA A 190 -11.34 -21.48 25.67
CA ALA A 190 -12.26 -21.92 24.61
C ALA A 190 -11.62 -22.87 23.58
N PHE A 191 -10.29 -22.85 23.42
CA PHE A 191 -9.57 -23.74 22.51
C PHE A 191 -9.10 -25.06 23.16
N ALA A 192 -9.19 -25.19 24.49
CA ALA A 192 -8.77 -26.38 25.22
C ALA A 192 -9.89 -27.45 25.30
N GLN A 193 -11.16 -27.04 25.25
CA GLN A 193 -12.32 -27.92 25.52
C GLN A 193 -12.68 -28.90 24.39
N HIS A 194 -11.96 -28.92 23.27
CA HIS A 194 -12.19 -29.84 22.15
C HIS A 194 -11.29 -31.09 22.18
N GLN A 195 -10.64 -31.40 23.31
CA GLN A 195 -9.97 -32.70 23.42
C GLN A 195 -11.02 -33.81 23.51
N PRO A 196 -11.05 -34.77 22.56
CA PRO A 196 -11.85 -35.97 22.73
C PRO A 196 -11.37 -36.65 24.01
N SER A 197 -12.32 -37.02 24.88
CA SER A 197 -12.02 -37.84 26.04
C SER A 197 -11.29 -39.11 25.57
N PRO A 198 -10.21 -39.54 26.25
CA PRO A 198 -9.55 -40.78 25.90
C PRO A 198 -10.58 -41.93 25.90
N PRO A 199 -10.49 -42.89 24.96
CA PRO A 199 -11.41 -44.01 24.94
C PRO A 199 -11.35 -44.75 26.28
N PRO A 200 -12.49 -45.28 26.78
CA PRO A 200 -12.51 -46.08 28.00
C PRO A 200 -11.58 -47.28 27.81
N ALA A 201 -10.74 -47.53 28.82
CA ALA A 201 -9.79 -48.63 28.87
C ALA A 201 -10.49 -49.99 28.97
#